data_AF-A0A370DY84-F1
#
_entry.id   AF-A0A370DY84-F1
#
_cell.length_a   1.000
_cell.length_b   1.000
_cell.length_c   1.000
_cell.angle_alpha   90.00
_cell.angle_beta   90.00
_cell.angle_gamma   90.00
#
_symmetry.space_group_name_H-M   'P 1'
#
loop_
_entity.id
_entity.type
_entity.pdbx_description
1 polymer ?
#
loop_
_entity_poly.entity_id
_entity_poly.type
_entity_poly.pdbx_seq_one_letter_code
_entity_poly.pdbx_strand_id
1 'polypeptide(L)'
;TRNAHAVSNHLNFCMMTATITWIYADRIKADPERRHVVKGRTSFAFSDVRRLIANNALSADFLRLWPSHRNPRQNTFVSLLLRMVA
;
A
#
# COMPACT_ATOMS: atom_id res chain seq x y z
N THR A 1 5.74 10.65 -20.74
CA THR A 1 6.90 10.37 -21.64
C THR A 1 7.91 9.56 -20.87
N ARG A 2 8.41 8.44 -21.40
CA ARG A 2 9.41 7.62 -20.71
C ARG A 2 10.77 8.33 -20.72
N ASN A 3 11.26 8.75 -19.57
CA ASN A 3 12.58 9.36 -19.39
C ASN A 3 13.27 8.75 -18.16
N ALA A 4 14.57 9.03 -17.98
CA ALA A 4 15.35 8.45 -16.88
C ALA A 4 14.76 8.79 -15.50
N HIS A 5 14.29 10.02 -15.30
CA HIS A 5 13.64 10.44 -14.06
C HIS A 5 12.36 9.66 -13.78
N ALA A 6 11.52 9.45 -14.79
CA ALA A 6 10.29 8.68 -14.66
C ALA A 6 10.58 7.22 -14.26
N VAL A 7 11.67 6.63 -14.78
CA VAL A 7 12.11 5.28 -14.38
C VAL A 7 12.57 5.25 -12.93
N SER A 8 13.41 6.21 -12.52
CA SER A 8 13.89 6.32 -11.14
C SER A 8 12.75 6.58 -10.15
N ASN A 9 11.83 7.48 -10.48
CA ASN A 9 10.66 7.79 -9.67
C ASN A 9 9.77 6.55 -9.50
N HIS A 10 9.50 5.82 -10.58
CA HIS A 10 8.71 4.58 -10.52
C HIS A 10 9.38 3.51 -9.66
N LEU A 11 10.69 3.31 -9.81
CA LEU A 11 11.45 2.36 -8.98
C LEU A 11 11.36 2.73 -7.50
N ASN A 12 11.62 4.00 -7.16
CA ASN A 12 11.55 4.48 -5.78
C ASN A 12 10.14 4.31 -5.19
N PHE A 13 9.11 4.58 -5.98
CA PHE A 13 7.73 4.35 -5.57
C PHE A 13 7.41 2.87 -5.33
N CYS A 14 7.88 1.98 -6.19
CA CYS A 14 7.75 0.53 -6.01
C CYS A 14 8.47 0.06 -4.74
N MET A 15 9.69 0.56 -4.50
CA MET A 15 10.46 0.24 -3.28
C MET A 15 9.73 0.72 -2.03
N MET A 16 9.24 1.95 -2.02
CA MET A 16 8.45 2.48 -0.90
C MET A 16 7.20 1.64 -0.65
N THR A 17 6.45 1.31 -1.70
CA THR A 17 5.21 0.53 -1.62
C THR A 17 5.48 -0.89 -1.09
N ALA A 18 6.55 -1.53 -1.55
CA ALA A 18 6.96 -2.86 -1.08
C ALA A 18 7.32 -2.84 0.41
N THR A 19 8.09 -1.84 0.85
CA THR A 19 8.46 -1.65 2.25
C THR A 19 7.24 -1.45 3.14
N ILE A 20 6.33 -0.55 2.76
CA ILE A 20 5.10 -0.29 3.52
C ILE A 20 4.23 -1.55 3.60
N THR A 21 4.14 -2.32 2.51
CA THR A 21 3.39 -3.58 2.50
C THR A 21 3.93 -4.58 3.51
N TRP A 22 5.26 -4.72 3.64
CA TRP A 22 5.85 -5.63 4.62
C TRP A 22 5.78 -5.12 6.05
N ILE A 23 5.92 -3.81 6.28
CA ILE A 23 5.65 -3.22 7.59
C ILE A 23 4.19 -3.48 8.00
N TYR A 24 3.24 -3.37 7.07
CA TYR A 24 1.85 -3.70 7.35
C TYR A 24 1.70 -5.18 7.72
N ALA A 25 2.33 -6.10 6.98
CA ALA A 25 2.30 -7.53 7.27
C ALA A 25 2.90 -7.89 8.65
N ASP A 26 3.93 -7.17 9.09
CA ASP A 26 4.53 -7.33 10.43
C ASP A 26 3.58 -6.89 11.56
N ARG A 27 2.67 -5.94 11.29
CA ARG A 27 1.78 -5.34 12.30
C ARG A 27 0.40 -5.99 12.41
N ILE A 28 0.01 -6.85 11.48
CA ILE A 28 -1.28 -7.56 11.56
C ILE A 28 -1.20 -8.73 12.54
N LYS A 29 -2.28 -8.97 13.28
CA LYS A 29 -2.33 -10.01 14.33
C LYS A 29 -2.44 -11.43 13.77
N ALA A 30 -3.05 -11.58 12.61
CA ALA A 30 -3.30 -12.86 11.97
C ALA A 30 -2.72 -12.83 10.56
N ASP A 31 -2.15 -13.97 10.14
CA ASP A 31 -1.62 -14.12 8.80
C ASP A 31 -2.71 -13.85 7.76
N PRO A 32 -2.39 -13.18 6.64
CA PRO A 32 -3.34 -12.98 5.56
C PRO A 32 -3.82 -14.32 5.01
N GLU A 33 -5.13 -14.41 4.79
CA GLU A 33 -5.70 -15.57 4.11
C GLU A 33 -5.10 -15.67 2.70
N ARG A 34 -4.71 -16.89 2.31
CA ARG A 34 -4.08 -17.14 1.02
C ARG A 34 -5.12 -17.21 -0.09
N ARG A 35 -4.90 -16.51 -1.21
CA ARG A 35 -5.77 -16.64 -2.39
C ARG A 35 -5.51 -17.94 -3.16
N HIS A 36 -4.25 -18.33 -3.24
CA HIS A 36 -3.81 -19.51 -3.99
C HIS A 36 -2.98 -20.40 -3.07
N VAL A 37 -3.59 -21.51 -2.64
CA VAL A 37 -2.95 -22.51 -1.80
C VAL A 37 -2.04 -23.37 -2.68
N VAL A 38 -0.73 -23.23 -2.47
CA VAL A 38 0.29 -24.07 -3.10
C VAL A 38 0.67 -25.17 -2.13
N LYS A 39 0.55 -26.43 -2.56
CA LYS A 39 0.89 -27.63 -1.77
C LYS A 39 2.33 -27.51 -1.25
N GLY A 40 2.52 -27.68 0.06
CA GLY A 40 3.83 -27.64 0.72
C GLY A 40 4.34 -26.24 1.11
N ARG A 41 3.61 -25.15 0.82
CA ARG A 41 3.92 -23.82 1.37
C ARG A 41 2.99 -23.49 2.52
N THR A 42 3.53 -23.11 3.67
CA THR A 42 2.77 -22.67 4.84
C THR A 42 2.76 -21.14 4.99
N SER A 43 3.68 -20.43 4.35
CA SER A 43 3.75 -18.97 4.40
C SER A 43 2.76 -18.29 3.44
N PHE A 44 2.30 -17.09 3.83
CA PHE A 44 1.57 -16.18 2.96
C PHE A 44 2.53 -15.45 2.01
N ALA A 45 2.00 -14.95 0.89
CA ALA A 45 2.76 -14.23 -0.12
C ALA A 45 2.48 -12.72 -0.08
N PHE A 46 3.35 -11.94 -0.72
CA PHE A 46 3.15 -10.50 -0.93
C PHE A 46 1.77 -10.18 -1.52
N SER A 47 1.31 -11.00 -2.46
CA SER A 47 -0.01 -10.83 -3.09
C SER A 47 -1.16 -10.96 -2.11
N ASP A 48 -1.02 -11.78 -1.06
CA ASP A 48 -2.04 -11.97 -0.04
C ASP A 48 -2.13 -10.74 0.86
N VAL A 49 -0.99 -10.17 1.26
CA VAL A 49 -0.93 -8.90 2.00
C VAL A 49 -1.51 -7.76 1.16
N ARG A 50 -1.11 -7.65 -0.11
CA ARG A 50 -1.63 -6.62 -1.03
C ARG A 50 -3.15 -6.73 -1.18
N ARG A 51 -3.70 -7.94 -1.25
CA ARG A 51 -5.14 -8.20 -1.32
C ARG A 51 -5.84 -7.75 -0.04
N LEU A 52 -5.27 -8.07 1.13
CA LEU A 52 -5.80 -7.63 2.42
C LEU A 52 -5.85 -6.10 2.51
N ILE A 53 -4.78 -5.41 2.11
CA ILE A 53 -4.74 -3.94 2.06
C ILE A 53 -5.82 -3.40 1.13
N ALA A 54 -5.95 -3.96 -0.08
CA ALA A 54 -6.97 -3.53 -1.04
C ALA A 54 -8.40 -3.71 -0.52
N ASN A 55 -8.69 -4.87 0.09
CA ASN A 55 -10.00 -5.14 0.69
C ASN A 55 -10.31 -4.14 1.81
N ASN A 56 -9.32 -3.86 2.67
CA ASN A 56 -9.47 -2.87 3.73
C ASN A 56 -9.64 -1.45 3.17
N ALA A 57 -8.92 -1.08 2.12
CA ALA A 57 -9.03 0.23 1.47
C ALA A 57 -10.39 0.46 0.80
N LEU A 58 -11.03 -0.61 0.33
CA LEU A 58 -12.37 -0.58 -0.26
C LEU A 58 -13.49 -0.63 0.80
N SER A 59 -13.17 -0.87 2.07
CA SER A 59 -14.15 -0.85 3.16
C SER A 59 -14.66 0.57 3.40
N ALA A 60 -15.96 0.72 3.65
CA ALA A 60 -16.57 2.01 4.02
C ALA A 60 -15.95 2.61 5.29
N ASP A 61 -15.43 1.76 6.19
CA ASP A 61 -14.77 2.18 7.42
C ASP A 61 -13.33 2.67 7.20
N PHE A 62 -12.74 2.47 6.02
CA PHE A 62 -11.38 2.91 5.72
C PHE A 62 -11.22 4.43 5.84
N LEU A 63 -12.21 5.18 5.34
CA LEU A 63 -12.25 6.64 5.45
C LEU A 63 -12.47 7.10 6.90
N ARG A 64 -13.04 6.24 7.76
CA ARG A 64 -13.30 6.53 9.17
C ARG A 64 -12.04 6.46 10.03
N LEU A 65 -11.00 5.77 9.56
CA LEU A 65 -9.66 5.77 10.16
C LEU A 65 -8.95 7.12 9.95
N TRP A 66 -9.36 7.90 8.96
CA TRP A 66 -8.91 9.27 8.81
C TRP A 66 -9.79 10.12 9.73
N PRO A 67 -9.24 10.75 10.79
CA PRO A 67 -10.02 11.71 11.57
C PRO A 67 -10.56 12.71 10.56
N SER A 68 -11.88 12.91 10.56
CA SER A 68 -12.58 13.78 9.63
C SER A 68 -11.85 15.12 9.63
N HIS A 69 -11.04 15.31 8.60
CA HIS A 69 -10.14 16.43 8.52
C HIS A 69 -11.07 17.64 8.34
N ARG A 70 -11.31 18.38 9.43
CA ARG A 70 -11.66 19.79 9.31
C ARG A 70 -10.49 20.40 8.54
N ASN A 71 -10.70 20.55 7.23
CA ASN A 71 -9.84 21.18 6.23
C ASN A 71 -8.38 21.42 6.67
N PRO A 72 -7.42 20.55 6.31
CA PRO A 72 -6.05 21.00 6.23
C PRO A 72 -5.99 21.89 4.99
N ARG A 73 -5.96 23.20 5.19
CA ARG A 73 -5.56 24.15 4.15
C ARG A 73 -4.23 23.63 3.58
N GLN A 74 -4.26 23.23 2.30
CA GLN A 74 -3.12 23.00 1.41
C GLN A 74 -1.91 22.27 2.05
N ASN A 75 -1.84 20.94 1.85
CA ASN A 75 -0.63 20.10 1.77
C ASN A 75 -0.93 18.71 2.36
N THR A 76 -1.68 17.89 1.64
CA THR A 76 -1.81 16.49 2.02
C THR A 76 -0.58 15.75 1.51
N PHE A 77 0.09 15.01 2.38
CA PHE A 77 1.18 14.08 2.07
C PHE A 77 0.93 13.26 0.77
N VAL A 78 -0.33 12.95 0.47
CA VAL A 78 -0.79 12.34 -0.79
C VAL A 78 -0.49 13.19 -2.03
N SER A 79 -0.69 14.50 -2.02
CA SER A 79 -0.34 15.36 -3.17
C SER A 79 1.18 15.44 -3.39
N LEU A 80 1.96 15.39 -2.30
CA LEU A 80 3.42 15.32 -2.37
C LEU A 80 3.89 13.98 -2.97
N LEU A 81 3.30 12.88 -2.50
CA LEU A 81 3.52 11.54 -3.07
C LEU A 81 3.13 11.46 -4.55
N LEU A 82 1.97 12.02 -4.93
CA LEU A 82 1.50 12.03 -6.33
C LEU A 82 2.40 12.89 -7.24
N ARG A 83 2.95 14.01 -6.74
CA ARG A 83 3.93 14.82 -7.49
C ARG A 83 5.27 14.12 -7.68
N MET A 84 5.67 13.23 -6.76
CA MET A 84 6.91 12.44 -6.90
C MET A 84 6.77 11.26 -7.87
N VAL A 85 5.55 10.87 -8.22
CA VAL A 85 5.27 9.74 -9.15
C VAL A 85 5.20 10.20 -10.62
N ALA A 86 5.13 11.51 -10.88
CA ALA A 86 5.15 12.09 -12.23
C ALA A 86 6.56 12.16 -12.85
#